data_AF-A0A957KC00-F1
#
_entry.id   AF-A0A957KC00-F1
#
_cell.length_a   1.000
_cell.length_b   1.000
_cell.length_c   1.000
_cell.angle_alpha   90.00
_cell.angle_beta   90.00
_cell.angle_gamma   90.00
#
_symmetry.space_group_name_H-M   'P 1'
#
loop_
_entity.id
_entity.type
_entity.pdbx_description
1 polymer ?
#
loop_
_entity_poly.entity_id
_entity_poly.type
_entity_poly.pdbx_seq_one_letter_code
_entity_poly.pdbx_strand_id
1 'polypeptide(L)'
;LESNGTVYTLDPVSGDYRDTNGQVFMQGDFANFSRFCSGYLAETGFLDLAGQPGPLWFAPQEAGAEARGWVVYPDGTATPLDGLGRFSKEQIYAAGQYRAGNGSGQTVLLATEDNADGELYLFVGQQTGADPNGFADGQLYVLRVHDGAGTAYDYETMPLGVTLVGEWTPVTTGVALGSGAGLSDWVNEPGRSTNFRRLEDIHEDPTEPGSFYLASTGHTDVPPGGSEPDNDTGRLHHFSLNPADPAGPMTFTTVLGGGPTTGVSYDNLVVDGLGRVTIQEDRAARGADIMAAQQRYSRILRFDPSNGQLLFLWEVSQAIIDPASAGDYGNWESSGVITAPTGYLLTVQAHTLPDP
;
A
#
# COMPACT_ATOMS: atom_id res chain seq x y z
N LEU A 1 23.70 -8.26 5.15
CA LEU A 1 23.65 -8.31 6.63
C LEU A 1 22.23 -8.66 7.00
N GLU A 2 22.04 -9.85 7.59
CA GLU A 2 20.74 -10.41 7.92
C GLU A 2 20.20 -9.73 9.19
N SER A 3 19.23 -8.83 9.09
CA SER A 3 18.52 -8.32 10.26
C SER A 3 17.44 -9.31 10.72
N ASN A 4 17.85 -10.53 11.12
CA ASN A 4 16.99 -11.55 11.71
C ASN A 4 16.49 -11.06 13.08
N GLY A 5 15.37 -10.31 13.12
CA GLY A 5 14.84 -9.74 14.37
C GLY A 5 15.77 -8.73 15.07
N THR A 6 16.71 -8.11 14.35
CA THR A 6 17.55 -7.05 14.93
C THR A 6 16.73 -5.79 15.15
N VAL A 7 16.75 -5.29 16.37
CA VAL A 7 16.08 -4.06 16.79
C VAL A 7 17.02 -2.88 16.60
N TYR A 8 16.48 -1.78 16.07
CA TYR A 8 17.22 -0.54 15.88
C TYR A 8 16.54 0.60 16.64
N THR A 9 17.31 1.56 17.15
CA THR A 9 16.77 2.74 17.85
C THR A 9 17.23 4.01 17.16
N LEU A 10 16.32 4.96 16.99
CA LEU A 10 16.64 6.29 16.47
C LEU A 10 17.61 7.02 17.42
N ASP A 11 18.78 7.37 16.91
CA ASP A 11 19.68 8.33 17.55
C ASP A 11 19.16 9.75 17.26
N PRO A 12 18.66 10.49 18.27
CA PRO A 12 18.06 11.81 18.06
C PRO A 12 19.10 12.88 17.67
N VAL A 13 20.40 12.59 17.79
CA VAL A 13 21.47 13.52 17.41
C VAL A 13 21.82 13.38 15.95
N SER A 14 22.00 12.16 15.46
CA SER A 14 22.37 11.90 14.06
C SER A 14 21.18 11.72 13.13
N GLY A 15 20.02 11.32 13.67
CA GLY A 15 18.87 10.86 12.88
C GLY A 15 19.03 9.42 12.38
N ASP A 16 20.10 8.72 12.76
CA ASP A 16 20.36 7.35 12.32
C ASP A 16 19.65 6.32 13.21
N TYR A 17 19.14 5.26 12.60
CA TYR A 17 18.73 4.04 13.28
C TYR A 17 19.95 3.18 13.56
N ARG A 18 20.21 2.87 14.83
CA ARG A 18 21.38 2.12 15.27
C ARG A 18 21.01 0.86 16.02
N ASP A 19 21.76 -0.22 15.78
CA ASP A 19 21.65 -1.45 16.56
C ASP A 19 22.26 -1.28 17.96
N THR A 20 22.18 -2.33 18.80
CA THR A 20 22.75 -2.34 20.15
C THR A 20 24.28 -2.22 20.19
N ASN A 21 24.97 -2.42 19.07
CA ASN A 21 26.40 -2.23 18.92
C ASN A 21 26.77 -0.84 18.34
N GLY A 22 25.78 0.02 18.11
CA GLY A 22 25.95 1.35 17.53
C GLY A 22 26.14 1.37 16.01
N GLN A 23 25.95 0.22 15.33
CA GLN A 23 26.02 0.13 13.87
C GLN A 23 24.76 0.76 13.26
N VAL A 24 24.97 1.61 12.24
CA VAL A 24 23.87 2.23 11.49
C VAL A 24 23.17 1.15 10.66
N PHE A 25 21.84 1.16 10.66
CA PHE A 25 21.05 0.37 9.74
C PHE A 25 21.38 0.79 8.30
N MET A 26 21.78 -0.16 7.46
CA MET A 26 22.10 0.09 6.06
C MET A 26 21.18 -0.76 5.17
N GLN A 27 20.52 -0.13 4.22
CA GLN A 27 19.77 -0.80 3.15
C GLN A 27 20.51 -0.63 1.83
N GLY A 28 21.25 -1.66 1.42
CA GLY A 28 22.20 -1.53 0.32
C GLY A 28 23.22 -0.44 0.66
N ASP A 29 23.29 0.58 -0.20
CA ASP A 29 24.20 1.72 -0.04
C ASP A 29 23.56 2.91 0.70
N PHE A 30 22.31 2.81 1.12
CA PHE A 30 21.59 3.86 1.85
C PHE A 30 21.66 3.63 3.36
N ALA A 31 21.96 4.70 4.11
CA ALA A 31 21.80 4.70 5.55
C ALA A 31 20.32 4.87 5.91
N ASN A 32 19.89 4.15 6.95
CA ASN A 32 18.53 4.11 7.46
C ASN A 32 17.53 3.48 6.48
N PHE A 33 16.24 3.69 6.73
CA PHE A 33 15.18 3.21 5.85
C PHE A 33 15.27 3.90 4.48
N SER A 34 15.17 3.14 3.39
CA SER A 34 14.98 3.70 2.06
C SER A 34 13.53 4.13 1.84
N ARG A 35 13.31 5.16 1.01
CA ARG A 35 12.05 5.62 0.39
C ARG A 35 10.75 5.12 1.07
N PHE A 36 10.06 6.06 1.71
CA PHE A 36 8.69 5.90 2.21
C PHE A 36 7.73 6.66 1.28
N CYS A 37 6.86 5.97 0.56
CA CYS A 37 5.74 6.63 -0.11
C CYS A 37 4.49 6.63 0.78
N SER A 38 4.11 5.50 1.39
CA SER A 38 2.90 5.45 2.23
C SER A 38 3.03 4.72 3.57
N GLY A 39 3.40 5.45 4.63
CA GLY A 39 3.39 4.88 5.99
C GLY A 39 2.03 4.97 6.68
N TYR A 40 1.78 4.05 7.63
CA TYR A 40 0.51 3.94 8.33
C TYR A 40 0.65 4.10 9.85
N LEU A 41 -0.14 5.00 10.46
CA LEU A 41 -0.22 5.15 11.91
C LEU A 41 -1.44 4.41 12.47
N ALA A 42 -1.21 3.29 13.15
CA ALA A 42 -2.23 2.71 14.01
C ALA A 42 -2.25 3.48 15.34
N GLU A 43 -3.15 4.45 15.49
CA GLU A 43 -3.21 5.30 16.69
C GLU A 43 -3.51 4.52 17.98
N THR A 44 -4.22 3.39 17.85
CA THR A 44 -4.66 2.55 18.96
C THR A 44 -4.68 1.07 18.56
N GLY A 45 -4.82 0.21 19.57
CA GLY A 45 -5.02 -1.22 19.40
C GLY A 45 -3.76 -2.06 19.53
N PHE A 46 -2.60 -1.47 19.78
CA PHE A 46 -1.34 -2.19 19.98
C PHE A 46 -0.68 -1.83 21.30
N LEU A 47 0.29 -2.66 21.70
CA LEU A 47 1.14 -2.42 22.86
C LEU A 47 2.54 -1.95 22.43
N ASP A 48 3.12 -1.03 23.18
CA ASP A 48 4.52 -0.66 23.05
C ASP A 48 5.46 -1.73 23.65
N LEU A 49 6.77 -1.50 23.59
CA LEU A 49 7.78 -2.41 24.14
C LEU A 49 7.74 -2.53 25.67
N ALA A 50 7.10 -1.59 26.37
CA ALA A 50 6.84 -1.66 27.81
C ALA A 50 5.50 -2.36 28.13
N GLY A 51 4.80 -2.87 27.11
CA GLY A 51 3.49 -3.52 27.24
C GLY A 51 2.35 -2.54 27.51
N GLN A 52 2.54 -1.24 27.30
CA GLN A 52 1.49 -0.23 27.46
C GLN A 52 0.74 -0.01 26.14
N PRO A 53 -0.59 0.18 26.17
CA PRO A 53 -1.32 0.57 24.97
C PRO A 53 -0.80 1.88 24.37
N GLY A 54 -0.54 1.89 23.07
CA GLY A 54 0.01 3.06 22.40
C GLY A 54 -0.05 2.97 20.88
N PRO A 55 0.29 4.06 20.18
CA PRO A 55 0.31 4.08 18.73
C PRO A 55 1.54 3.33 18.20
N LEU A 56 1.38 2.67 17.06
CA LEU A 56 2.50 2.08 16.30
C LEU A 56 2.49 2.61 14.87
N TRP A 57 3.66 2.97 14.35
CA TRP A 57 3.85 3.39 12.97
C TRP A 57 4.37 2.22 12.14
N PHE A 58 3.70 1.92 11.03
CA PHE A 58 4.10 0.90 10.08
C PHE A 58 4.79 1.59 8.91
N ALA A 59 6.08 1.27 8.73
CA ALA A 59 6.93 1.90 7.75
C ALA A 59 7.27 0.88 6.65
N PRO A 60 6.72 1.01 5.44
CA PRO A 60 7.08 0.18 4.30
C PRO A 60 8.43 0.60 3.73
N GLN A 61 9.11 -0.27 3.01
CA GLN A 61 10.26 0.12 2.22
C GLN A 61 9.97 -0.18 0.77
N GLU A 62 10.03 0.84 -0.05
CA GLU A 62 9.63 0.74 -1.46
C GLU A 62 10.84 0.47 -2.38
N ALA A 63 12.08 0.62 -1.88
CA ALA A 63 13.27 0.51 -2.72
C ALA A 63 13.99 -0.84 -2.61
N GLY A 64 13.92 -1.60 -3.70
CA GLY A 64 14.75 -2.77 -3.97
C GLY A 64 14.13 -4.09 -3.52
N ALA A 65 14.53 -5.17 -4.20
CA ALA A 65 13.96 -6.50 -4.00
C ALA A 65 14.10 -7.03 -2.56
N GLU A 66 15.06 -6.54 -1.78
CA GLU A 66 15.28 -6.98 -0.41
C GLU A 66 14.64 -6.06 0.65
N ALA A 67 13.78 -5.14 0.22
CA ALA A 67 13.07 -4.20 1.07
C ALA A 67 12.11 -4.88 2.06
N ARG A 68 11.96 -4.28 3.24
CA ARG A 68 11.26 -4.84 4.39
C ARG A 68 10.16 -3.93 4.92
N GLY A 69 9.21 -4.55 5.61
CA GLY A 69 8.30 -3.82 6.48
C GLY A 69 8.87 -3.61 7.87
N TRP A 70 8.54 -2.48 8.48
CA TRP A 70 8.97 -2.15 9.83
C TRP A 70 7.79 -1.71 10.67
N VAL A 71 7.87 -2.01 11.97
CA VAL A 71 7.06 -1.35 12.99
C VAL A 71 7.96 -0.44 13.81
N VAL A 72 7.54 0.81 13.98
CA VAL A 72 8.24 1.84 14.75
C VAL A 72 7.38 2.20 15.96
N TYR A 73 8.00 2.07 17.13
CA TYR A 73 7.42 2.31 18.44
C TYR A 73 7.54 3.79 18.83
N PRO A 74 6.72 4.28 19.79
CA PRO A 74 6.74 5.69 20.22
C PRO A 74 8.08 6.19 20.76
N ASP A 75 8.94 5.29 21.25
CA ASP A 75 10.28 5.59 21.73
C ASP A 75 11.32 5.72 20.60
N GLY A 76 10.91 5.55 19.34
CA GLY A 76 11.78 5.58 18.17
C GLY A 76 12.48 4.25 17.90
N THR A 77 12.16 3.19 18.65
CA THR A 77 12.64 1.84 18.36
C THR A 77 11.91 1.28 17.13
N ALA A 78 12.63 0.61 16.24
CA ALA A 78 12.11 -0.04 15.06
C ALA A 78 12.47 -1.52 15.01
N THR A 79 11.48 -2.34 14.68
CA THR A 79 11.60 -3.80 14.57
C THR A 79 11.13 -4.24 13.18
N PRO A 80 11.87 -5.13 12.49
CA PRO A 80 11.46 -5.63 11.19
C PRO A 80 10.25 -6.57 11.32
N LEU A 81 9.35 -6.49 10.34
CA LEU A 81 8.20 -7.38 10.19
C LEU A 81 8.59 -8.50 9.20
N ASP A 82 9.50 -9.37 9.62
CA ASP A 82 10.11 -10.39 8.73
C ASP A 82 9.05 -11.33 8.11
N GLY A 83 7.94 -11.58 8.82
CA GLY A 83 6.81 -12.38 8.33
C GLY A 83 6.09 -11.81 7.10
N LEU A 84 6.27 -10.51 6.79
CA LEU A 84 5.74 -9.89 5.56
C LEU A 84 6.57 -10.20 4.32
N GLY A 85 7.73 -10.86 4.46
CA GLY A 85 8.63 -11.14 3.36
C GLY A 85 9.29 -9.91 2.75
N ARG A 86 10.02 -10.12 1.65
CA ARG A 86 10.90 -9.12 1.04
C ARG A 86 10.44 -8.75 -0.35
N PHE A 87 10.19 -7.47 -0.56
CA PHE A 87 9.75 -6.86 -1.83
C PHE A 87 9.57 -5.35 -1.60
N SER A 88 9.47 -4.59 -2.69
CA SER A 88 9.16 -3.16 -2.69
C SER A 88 7.73 -2.93 -2.21
N LYS A 89 7.57 -2.56 -0.94
CA LYS A 89 6.27 -2.31 -0.32
C LYS A 89 5.89 -0.86 -0.53
N GLU A 90 4.67 -0.61 -1.00
CA GLU A 90 4.12 0.73 -0.99
C GLU A 90 3.57 1.08 0.39
N GLN A 91 2.70 0.24 0.93
CA GLN A 91 2.07 0.45 2.23
C GLN A 91 2.03 -0.83 3.07
N ILE A 92 2.01 -0.67 4.39
CA ILE A 92 1.65 -1.73 5.35
C ILE A 92 0.52 -1.21 6.22
N TYR A 93 -0.68 -1.76 6.05
CA TYR A 93 -1.88 -1.35 6.76
C TYR A 93 -2.29 -2.39 7.80
N ALA A 94 -2.45 -1.96 9.06
CA ALA A 94 -2.93 -2.83 10.12
C ALA A 94 -4.45 -2.76 10.25
N ALA A 95 -5.14 -3.85 9.87
CA ALA A 95 -6.60 -3.92 9.92
C ALA A 95 -7.14 -3.66 11.34
N GLY A 96 -8.00 -2.65 11.49
CA GLY A 96 -8.48 -2.13 12.76
C GLY A 96 -9.06 -3.21 13.66
N GLN A 97 -9.94 -4.04 13.11
CA GLN A 97 -10.67 -5.06 13.89
C GLN A 97 -9.79 -6.19 14.46
N TYR A 98 -8.57 -6.39 13.94
CA TYR A 98 -7.67 -7.45 14.37
C TYR A 98 -6.50 -6.95 15.21
N ARG A 99 -6.57 -5.76 15.79
CA ARG A 99 -5.49 -5.27 16.66
C ARG A 99 -5.58 -5.88 18.06
N ALA A 100 -4.45 -6.00 18.75
CA ALA A 100 -4.34 -6.62 20.08
C ALA A 100 -5.36 -6.08 21.11
N GLY A 101 -5.60 -4.77 21.09
CA GLY A 101 -6.57 -4.11 21.96
C GLY A 101 -8.04 -4.52 21.72
N ASN A 102 -8.34 -5.18 20.60
CA ASN A 102 -9.69 -5.58 20.23
C ASN A 102 -10.01 -7.05 20.56
N GLY A 103 -9.05 -7.81 21.08
CA GLY A 103 -9.27 -9.17 21.58
C GLY A 103 -9.55 -10.22 20.50
N SER A 104 -9.13 -9.98 19.25
CA SER A 104 -9.22 -10.93 18.14
C SER A 104 -8.37 -12.18 18.36
N GLY A 105 -7.28 -12.08 19.14
CA GLY A 105 -6.27 -13.13 19.29
C GLY A 105 -5.35 -13.28 18.06
N GLN A 106 -5.61 -12.51 17.02
CA GLN A 106 -4.85 -12.49 15.76
C GLN A 106 -4.55 -11.07 15.36
N THR A 107 -3.41 -10.85 14.71
CA THR A 107 -3.05 -9.57 14.06
C THR A 107 -3.08 -9.73 12.56
N VAL A 108 -3.73 -8.79 11.88
CA VAL A 108 -3.83 -8.79 10.41
C VAL A 108 -3.17 -7.55 9.85
N LEU A 109 -2.17 -7.77 8.98
CA LEU A 109 -1.50 -6.73 8.21
C LEU A 109 -1.75 -6.97 6.72
N LEU A 110 -2.06 -5.91 5.99
CA LEU A 110 -2.13 -5.91 4.53
C LEU A 110 -0.91 -5.15 4.00
N ALA A 111 -0.29 -5.66 2.94
CA ALA A 111 0.83 -4.98 2.31
C ALA A 111 0.66 -4.97 0.79
N THR A 112 0.96 -3.83 0.17
CA THR A 112 0.85 -3.60 -1.26
C THR A 112 2.24 -3.54 -1.89
N GLU A 113 2.37 -4.06 -3.10
CA GLU A 113 3.61 -4.03 -3.87
C GLU A 113 3.49 -3.09 -5.08
N ASP A 114 4.26 -2.01 -5.06
CA ASP A 114 4.38 -1.08 -6.20
C ASP A 114 5.40 -1.62 -7.22
N ASN A 115 4.97 -2.66 -7.95
CA ASN A 115 5.67 -3.17 -9.13
C ASN A 115 4.66 -3.34 -10.29
N ALA A 116 5.18 -3.43 -11.51
CA ALA A 116 4.35 -3.58 -12.71
C ALA A 116 3.47 -4.85 -12.71
N ASP A 117 3.85 -5.86 -11.93
CA ASP A 117 3.15 -7.13 -11.67
C ASP A 117 2.74 -7.31 -10.20
N GLY A 118 2.74 -6.23 -9.40
CA GLY A 118 2.64 -6.28 -7.95
C GLY A 118 1.40 -6.97 -7.38
N GLU A 119 1.53 -7.42 -6.15
CA GLU A 119 0.53 -8.23 -5.45
C GLU A 119 0.03 -7.57 -4.16
N LEU A 120 -1.17 -8.00 -3.75
CA LEU A 120 -1.70 -7.73 -2.41
C LEU A 120 -1.36 -8.90 -1.49
N TYR A 121 -0.67 -8.60 -0.40
CA TYR A 121 -0.29 -9.57 0.62
C TYR A 121 -1.11 -9.40 1.89
N LEU A 122 -1.40 -10.52 2.55
CA LEU A 122 -2.02 -10.59 3.87
C LEU A 122 -1.09 -11.34 4.81
N PHE A 123 -0.75 -10.75 5.94
CA PHE A 123 -0.11 -11.46 7.05
C PHE A 123 -1.10 -11.65 8.19
N VAL A 124 -1.23 -12.88 8.65
CA VAL A 124 -2.05 -13.24 9.82
C VAL A 124 -1.15 -13.81 10.90
N GLY A 125 -0.90 -13.00 11.94
CA GLY A 125 -0.11 -13.37 13.11
C GLY A 125 -0.95 -13.73 14.32
N GLN A 126 -0.36 -14.40 15.30
CA GLN A 126 -1.04 -14.85 16.52
C GLN A 126 -0.61 -14.03 17.73
N GLN A 127 -1.57 -13.46 18.45
CA GLN A 127 -1.30 -12.69 19.67
C GLN A 127 -1.10 -13.64 20.84
N THR A 128 0.06 -13.56 21.48
CA THR A 128 0.41 -14.42 22.63
C THR A 128 0.90 -13.57 23.80
N GLY A 129 1.07 -14.19 24.98
CA GLY A 129 1.66 -13.48 26.11
C GLY A 129 3.12 -13.02 25.87
N ALA A 130 3.86 -13.72 24.99
CA ALA A 130 5.24 -13.39 24.66
C ALA A 130 5.34 -12.42 23.47
N ASP A 131 4.34 -12.42 22.59
CA ASP A 131 4.21 -11.52 21.45
C ASP A 131 2.77 -10.98 21.41
N PRO A 132 2.47 -9.97 22.24
CA PRO A 132 1.10 -9.48 22.39
C PRO A 132 0.58 -8.78 21.12
N ASN A 133 1.47 -8.31 20.25
CA ASN A 133 1.09 -7.71 18.97
C ASN A 133 1.05 -8.72 17.82
N GLY A 134 1.52 -9.96 18.02
CA GLY A 134 1.43 -11.04 17.04
C GLY A 134 2.23 -10.78 15.76
N PHE A 135 3.42 -10.17 15.86
CA PHE A 135 4.27 -9.88 14.70
C PHE A 135 5.33 -10.96 14.42
N ALA A 136 5.69 -11.77 15.43
CA ALA A 136 6.79 -12.73 15.34
C ALA A 136 6.40 -14.01 14.61
N ASP A 137 5.21 -14.54 14.89
CA ASP A 137 4.72 -15.81 14.37
C ASP A 137 3.41 -15.62 13.60
N GLY A 138 3.45 -15.84 12.29
CA GLY A 138 2.29 -15.74 11.42
C GLY A 138 2.47 -16.37 10.05
N GLN A 139 1.42 -16.27 9.25
CA GLN A 139 1.36 -16.83 7.91
C GLN A 139 1.17 -15.69 6.90
N LEU A 140 2.03 -15.63 5.89
CA LEU A 140 1.89 -14.74 4.74
C LEU A 140 1.01 -15.40 3.68
N TYR A 141 0.15 -14.62 3.05
CA TYR A 141 -0.70 -15.01 1.95
C TYR A 141 -0.60 -13.97 0.84
N VAL A 142 -0.95 -14.39 -0.38
CA VAL A 142 -1.08 -13.52 -1.54
C VAL A 142 -2.48 -13.64 -2.13
N LEU A 143 -3.05 -12.52 -2.60
CA LEU A 143 -4.41 -12.49 -3.13
C LEU A 143 -4.48 -13.15 -4.51
N ARG A 144 -5.51 -13.98 -4.71
CA ARG A 144 -6.00 -14.42 -6.00
C ARG A 144 -7.47 -14.08 -6.18
N VAL A 145 -7.83 -13.50 -7.31
CA VAL A 145 -9.21 -13.13 -7.64
C VAL A 145 -9.78 -14.06 -8.69
N HIS A 146 -11.05 -14.46 -8.55
CA HIS A 146 -11.77 -15.27 -9.52
C HIS A 146 -13.26 -14.91 -9.59
N ASP A 147 -13.89 -15.30 -10.69
CA ASP A 147 -15.34 -15.15 -10.86
C ASP A 147 -16.13 -16.19 -10.02
N GLY A 148 -17.46 -16.05 -9.99
CA GLY A 148 -18.35 -16.98 -9.27
C GLY A 148 -18.41 -18.40 -9.85
N ALA A 149 -17.82 -18.63 -11.02
CA ALA A 149 -17.65 -19.96 -11.61
C ALA A 149 -16.27 -20.58 -11.31
N GLY A 150 -15.37 -19.84 -10.65
CA GLY A 150 -14.02 -20.26 -10.32
C GLY A 150 -12.98 -19.96 -11.41
N THR A 151 -13.32 -19.15 -12.42
CA THR A 151 -12.34 -18.69 -13.42
C THR A 151 -11.46 -17.63 -12.79
N ALA A 152 -10.17 -17.93 -12.62
CA ALA A 152 -9.22 -17.01 -12.05
C ALA A 152 -8.79 -15.90 -13.02
N TYR A 153 -8.48 -14.75 -12.45
CA TYR A 153 -7.84 -13.63 -13.12
C TYR A 153 -6.36 -13.63 -12.75
N ASP A 154 -5.48 -14.00 -13.69
CA ASP A 154 -4.03 -13.94 -13.47
C ASP A 154 -3.51 -12.49 -13.52
N TYR A 155 -4.27 -11.58 -14.15
CA TYR A 155 -3.94 -10.17 -14.35
C TYR A 155 -5.14 -9.27 -14.04
N GLU A 156 -4.94 -7.96 -13.98
CA GLU A 156 -5.92 -6.94 -13.57
C GLU A 156 -7.02 -6.63 -14.61
N THR A 157 -7.63 -7.69 -15.13
CA THR A 157 -8.64 -7.66 -16.20
C THR A 157 -10.08 -7.77 -15.68
N MET A 158 -10.25 -7.71 -14.35
CA MET A 158 -11.54 -7.79 -13.67
C MET A 158 -12.52 -6.72 -14.18
N PRO A 159 -13.80 -7.06 -14.44
CA PRO A 159 -14.79 -6.09 -14.89
C PRO A 159 -15.21 -5.11 -13.78
N LEU A 160 -15.48 -3.86 -14.17
CA LEU A 160 -15.96 -2.80 -13.28
C LEU A 160 -17.36 -3.13 -12.74
N GLY A 161 -17.57 -2.90 -11.44
CA GLY A 161 -18.87 -3.04 -10.78
C GLY A 161 -19.36 -4.48 -10.60
N VAL A 162 -18.53 -5.48 -10.93
CA VAL A 162 -18.85 -6.89 -10.71
C VAL A 162 -18.21 -7.35 -9.41
N THR A 163 -19.02 -7.95 -8.54
CA THR A 163 -18.55 -8.60 -7.33
C THR A 163 -17.96 -9.96 -7.67
N LEU A 164 -16.67 -10.11 -7.39
CA LEU A 164 -15.86 -11.30 -7.55
C LEU A 164 -15.53 -11.90 -6.19
N VAL A 165 -14.82 -13.02 -6.21
CA VAL A 165 -14.31 -13.69 -5.02
C VAL A 165 -12.79 -13.50 -4.96
N GLY A 166 -12.30 -13.05 -3.81
CA GLY A 166 -10.89 -13.08 -3.46
C GLY A 166 -10.59 -14.28 -2.56
N GLU A 167 -9.52 -15.00 -2.86
CA GLU A 167 -9.00 -16.09 -2.05
C GLU A 167 -7.52 -15.83 -1.73
N TRP A 168 -7.10 -16.23 -0.53
CA TRP A 168 -5.75 -16.05 -0.05
C TRP A 168 -4.94 -17.33 -0.26
N THR A 169 -3.91 -17.26 -1.11
CA THR A 169 -2.98 -18.38 -1.32
C THR A 169 -1.86 -18.31 -0.28
N PRO A 170 -1.68 -19.33 0.58
CA PRO A 170 -0.64 -19.30 1.60
C PRO A 170 0.77 -19.41 0.99
N VAL A 171 1.64 -18.45 1.32
CA VAL A 171 3.06 -18.45 0.96
C VAL A 171 3.83 -19.31 1.95
N THR A 172 4.58 -20.30 1.48
CA THR A 172 5.34 -21.15 2.42
C THR A 172 6.37 -20.33 3.21
N THR A 173 6.60 -20.67 4.48
CA THR A 173 7.52 -19.93 5.37
C THR A 173 8.93 -19.77 4.78
N GLY A 174 9.44 -20.79 4.08
CA GLY A 174 10.76 -20.74 3.45
C GLY A 174 10.85 -19.73 2.30
N VAL A 175 9.74 -19.51 1.59
CA VAL A 175 9.64 -18.48 0.54
C VAL A 175 9.50 -17.10 1.17
N ALA A 176 8.57 -16.94 2.13
CA ALA A 176 8.34 -15.68 2.81
C ALA A 176 9.62 -15.14 3.50
N LEU A 177 10.37 -15.99 4.20
CA LEU A 177 11.60 -15.61 4.89
C LEU A 177 12.86 -15.61 3.98
N GLY A 178 12.69 -15.96 2.71
CA GLY A 178 13.77 -16.08 1.74
C GLY A 178 14.26 -14.73 1.21
N SER A 179 14.47 -14.68 -0.10
CA SER A 179 14.85 -13.46 -0.85
C SER A 179 13.65 -12.90 -1.58
N GLY A 180 13.64 -11.61 -1.90
CA GLY A 180 12.50 -11.03 -2.64
C GLY A 180 12.36 -11.55 -4.05
N ALA A 181 13.47 -11.85 -4.74
CA ALA A 181 13.42 -12.55 -6.02
C ALA A 181 12.72 -13.91 -5.92
N GLY A 182 13.03 -14.68 -4.87
CA GLY A 182 12.38 -15.97 -4.61
C GLY A 182 10.89 -15.86 -4.25
N LEU A 183 10.48 -14.77 -3.58
CA LEU A 183 9.07 -14.49 -3.33
C LEU A 183 8.36 -14.11 -4.63
N SER A 184 8.92 -13.18 -5.41
CA SER A 184 8.37 -12.73 -6.71
C SER A 184 8.24 -13.89 -7.70
N ASP A 185 9.29 -14.72 -7.86
CA ASP A 185 9.23 -15.93 -8.69
C ASP A 185 8.13 -16.88 -8.22
N TRP A 186 7.95 -17.00 -6.89
CA TRP A 186 6.94 -17.87 -6.33
C TRP A 186 5.54 -17.32 -6.60
N VAL A 187 5.22 -16.07 -6.29
CA VAL A 187 3.86 -15.54 -6.46
C VAL A 187 3.43 -15.52 -7.93
N ASN A 188 4.37 -15.26 -8.85
CA ASN A 188 4.14 -15.24 -10.30
C ASN A 188 3.96 -16.62 -10.95
N GLU A 189 4.13 -17.74 -10.23
CA GLU A 189 3.81 -19.05 -10.81
C GLU A 189 2.30 -19.20 -11.06
N PRO A 190 1.89 -19.88 -12.16
CA PRO A 190 0.49 -20.02 -12.52
C PRO A 190 -0.38 -20.51 -11.38
N GLY A 191 -1.32 -19.65 -11.02
CA GLY A 191 -2.38 -19.95 -10.08
C GLY A 191 -2.09 -19.69 -8.61
N ARG A 192 -1.10 -18.84 -8.29
CA ARG A 192 -0.84 -18.41 -6.92
C ARG A 192 -1.42 -17.03 -6.62
N SER A 193 -1.21 -16.04 -7.48
CA SER A 193 -1.71 -14.67 -7.29
C SER A 193 -2.51 -14.16 -8.49
N THR A 194 -3.12 -12.99 -8.29
CA THR A 194 -3.49 -12.06 -9.36
C THR A 194 -2.44 -10.95 -9.41
N ASN A 195 -1.82 -10.71 -10.56
CA ASN A 195 -0.91 -9.58 -10.74
C ASN A 195 -1.71 -8.30 -11.00
N PHE A 196 -1.50 -7.31 -10.15
CA PHE A 196 -2.06 -5.97 -10.27
C PHE A 196 -1.01 -5.03 -10.87
N ARG A 197 -1.46 -3.89 -11.40
CA ARG A 197 -0.57 -2.89 -11.97
C ARG A 197 -0.27 -1.83 -10.95
N ARG A 198 0.83 -2.03 -10.21
CA ARG A 198 1.38 -1.08 -9.24
C ARG A 198 0.36 -0.77 -8.15
N LEU A 199 0.21 -1.70 -7.19
CA LEU A 199 -0.69 -1.47 -6.07
C LEU A 199 -0.11 -0.40 -5.17
N GLU A 200 -0.92 0.62 -4.90
CA GLU A 200 -0.50 1.77 -4.13
C GLU A 200 -1.10 1.71 -2.71
N ASP A 201 -1.77 2.78 -2.27
CA ASP A 201 -2.42 2.83 -0.97
C ASP A 201 -3.61 1.88 -0.83
N ILE A 202 -3.78 1.43 0.41
CA ILE A 202 -4.97 0.78 0.93
C ILE A 202 -5.49 1.53 2.16
N HIS A 203 -6.82 1.59 2.33
CA HIS A 203 -7.38 2.18 3.54
C HIS A 203 -8.67 1.48 3.95
N GLU A 204 -8.79 1.19 5.24
CA GLU A 204 -10.00 0.59 5.82
C GLU A 204 -11.14 1.60 5.80
N ASP A 205 -12.35 1.16 5.49
CA ASP A 205 -13.55 1.96 5.65
C ASP A 205 -13.88 2.06 7.15
N PRO A 206 -13.77 3.25 7.77
CA PRO A 206 -14.06 3.38 9.20
C PRO A 206 -15.53 3.18 9.54
N THR A 207 -16.42 3.16 8.54
CA THR A 207 -17.86 2.88 8.70
C THR A 207 -18.19 1.40 8.61
N GLU A 208 -17.29 0.58 8.03
CA GLU A 208 -17.42 -0.87 7.89
C GLU A 208 -16.06 -1.56 8.15
N PRO A 209 -15.68 -1.76 9.42
CA PRO A 209 -14.41 -2.39 9.78
C PRO A 209 -14.21 -3.74 9.08
N GLY A 210 -12.99 -4.00 8.61
CA GLY A 210 -12.68 -5.15 7.77
C GLY A 210 -12.95 -4.97 6.28
N SER A 211 -13.52 -3.84 5.85
CA SER A 211 -13.66 -3.46 4.45
C SER A 211 -12.62 -2.42 4.06
N PHE A 212 -12.09 -2.50 2.84
CA PHE A 212 -10.94 -1.72 2.39
C PHE A 212 -11.13 -1.22 0.97
N TYR A 213 -10.58 -0.03 0.72
CA TYR A 213 -10.35 0.48 -0.62
C TYR A 213 -8.85 0.41 -0.95
N LEU A 214 -8.53 -0.03 -2.16
CA LEU A 214 -7.17 -0.26 -2.64
C LEU A 214 -6.99 0.41 -4.00
N ALA A 215 -5.96 1.23 -4.16
CA ALA A 215 -5.60 1.83 -5.43
C ALA A 215 -4.59 0.99 -6.20
N SER A 216 -4.73 1.00 -7.52
CA SER A 216 -3.69 0.63 -8.47
C SER A 216 -3.41 1.83 -9.36
N THR A 217 -2.13 2.20 -9.52
CA THR A 217 -1.75 3.37 -10.33
C THR A 217 -1.77 3.06 -11.83
N GLY A 218 -1.71 1.78 -12.18
CA GLY A 218 -1.69 1.33 -13.56
C GLY A 218 -0.28 1.26 -14.15
N HIS A 219 -0.16 0.53 -15.26
CA HIS A 219 1.08 0.29 -15.97
C HIS A 219 0.80 0.00 -17.45
N THR A 220 1.79 0.26 -18.32
CA THR A 220 1.63 0.08 -19.78
C THR A 220 1.93 -1.33 -20.27
N ASP A 221 2.14 -2.28 -19.35
CA ASP A 221 2.43 -3.66 -19.73
C ASP A 221 1.21 -4.34 -20.32
N VAL A 222 1.47 -5.19 -21.32
CA VAL A 222 0.46 -5.99 -21.99
C VAL A 222 0.53 -7.41 -21.44
N PRO A 223 -0.55 -7.93 -20.84
CA PRO A 223 -0.60 -9.32 -20.40
C PRO A 223 -0.28 -10.31 -21.54
N PRO A 224 0.32 -11.47 -21.24
CA PRO A 224 0.53 -12.52 -22.23
C PRO A 224 -0.76 -12.87 -23.01
N GLY A 225 -0.68 -12.81 -24.34
CA GLY A 225 -1.81 -13.08 -25.23
C GLY A 225 -2.77 -11.90 -25.43
N GLY A 226 -2.56 -10.78 -24.74
CA GLY A 226 -3.27 -9.52 -24.97
C GLY A 226 -2.70 -8.70 -26.12
N SER A 227 -3.42 -7.65 -26.50
CA SER A 227 -2.97 -6.63 -27.47
C SER A 227 -2.90 -5.22 -26.88
N GLU A 228 -3.46 -5.04 -25.68
CA GLU A 228 -3.56 -3.76 -24.98
C GLU A 228 -3.25 -3.98 -23.50
N PRO A 229 -2.80 -2.94 -22.78
CA PRO A 229 -2.70 -2.99 -21.33
C PRO A 229 -4.05 -3.33 -20.68
N ASP A 230 -4.00 -4.07 -19.58
CA ASP A 230 -5.17 -4.42 -18.75
C ASP A 230 -5.61 -3.28 -17.81
N ASN A 231 -4.64 -2.48 -17.34
CA ASN A 231 -4.85 -1.31 -16.51
C ASN A 231 -3.72 -0.29 -16.69
N ASP A 232 -3.83 0.60 -17.68
CA ASP A 232 -2.82 1.65 -17.94
C ASP A 232 -3.14 3.02 -17.32
N THR A 233 -4.35 3.18 -16.78
CA THR A 233 -4.84 4.45 -16.21
C THR A 233 -5.18 4.38 -14.72
N GLY A 234 -5.00 3.23 -14.07
CA GLY A 234 -5.28 3.00 -12.66
C GLY A 234 -6.72 2.58 -12.37
N ARG A 235 -6.92 1.92 -11.22
CA ARG A 235 -8.23 1.43 -10.74
C ARG A 235 -8.34 1.54 -9.22
N LEU A 236 -9.58 1.64 -8.74
CA LEU A 236 -9.91 1.55 -7.33
C LEU A 236 -10.68 0.25 -7.11
N HIS A 237 -10.21 -0.54 -6.16
CA HIS A 237 -10.84 -1.78 -5.74
C HIS A 237 -11.44 -1.63 -4.34
N HIS A 238 -12.43 -2.46 -4.05
CA HIS A 238 -13.04 -2.61 -2.75
C HIS A 238 -13.14 -4.09 -2.38
N PHE A 239 -12.79 -4.43 -1.16
CA PHE A 239 -12.91 -5.80 -0.65
C PHE A 239 -13.22 -5.82 0.84
N SER A 240 -13.78 -6.92 1.33
CA SER A 240 -14.11 -7.11 2.75
C SER A 240 -13.57 -8.43 3.26
N LEU A 241 -12.64 -8.38 4.21
CA LEU A 241 -12.07 -9.57 4.84
C LEU A 241 -13.18 -10.41 5.49
N ASN A 242 -13.00 -11.73 5.48
CA ASN A 242 -13.94 -12.62 6.13
C ASN A 242 -13.82 -12.50 7.66
N PRO A 243 -14.90 -12.12 8.37
CA PRO A 243 -14.84 -11.83 9.80
C PRO A 243 -14.64 -13.08 10.66
N ALA A 244 -14.97 -14.27 10.14
CA ALA A 244 -14.78 -15.53 10.86
C ALA A 244 -13.36 -16.10 10.68
N ASP A 245 -12.72 -15.80 9.56
CA ASP A 245 -11.34 -16.17 9.25
C ASP A 245 -10.78 -15.14 8.26
N PRO A 246 -9.86 -14.24 8.66
CA PRO A 246 -9.33 -13.22 7.77
C PRO A 246 -8.62 -13.78 6.52
N ALA A 247 -8.15 -15.03 6.57
CA ALA A 247 -7.55 -15.73 5.42
C ALA A 247 -8.58 -16.55 4.62
N GLY A 248 -9.85 -16.53 5.00
CA GLY A 248 -10.94 -17.15 4.27
C GLY A 248 -11.36 -16.36 3.02
N PRO A 249 -12.23 -16.94 2.16
CA PRO A 249 -12.72 -16.26 0.97
C PRO A 249 -13.42 -14.94 1.29
N MET A 250 -13.20 -13.93 0.43
CA MET A 250 -13.74 -12.58 0.57
C MET A 250 -14.42 -12.08 -0.70
N THR A 251 -15.20 -11.00 -0.58
CA THR A 251 -15.70 -10.25 -1.74
C THR A 251 -14.61 -9.35 -2.30
N PHE A 252 -14.56 -9.20 -3.62
CA PHE A 252 -13.64 -8.28 -4.29
C PHE A 252 -14.36 -7.59 -5.45
N THR A 253 -14.33 -6.26 -5.53
CA THR A 253 -15.00 -5.49 -6.59
C THR A 253 -14.08 -4.39 -7.09
N THR A 254 -13.93 -4.24 -8.40
CA THR A 254 -13.37 -3.00 -8.96
C THR A 254 -14.48 -1.96 -9.01
N VAL A 255 -14.33 -0.84 -8.30
CA VAL A 255 -15.40 0.16 -8.10
C VAL A 255 -15.22 1.43 -8.92
N LEU A 256 -13.98 1.75 -9.32
CA LEU A 256 -13.69 2.89 -10.19
C LEU A 256 -12.56 2.53 -11.16
N GLY A 257 -12.72 2.89 -12.43
CA GLY A 257 -11.65 2.81 -13.43
C GLY A 257 -11.11 4.21 -13.74
N GLY A 258 -9.80 4.31 -13.95
CA GLY A 258 -9.14 5.54 -14.38
C GLY A 258 -9.47 5.91 -15.83
N GLY A 259 -9.25 7.17 -16.16
CA GLY A 259 -9.48 7.75 -17.47
C GLY A 259 -9.62 9.27 -17.47
N PRO A 260 -9.76 9.88 -18.66
CA PRO A 260 -9.80 11.33 -18.82
C PRO A 260 -10.89 12.06 -18.01
N THR A 261 -11.98 11.37 -17.67
CA THR A 261 -13.13 11.93 -16.93
C THR A 261 -13.27 11.39 -15.52
N THR A 262 -12.48 10.39 -15.14
CA THR A 262 -12.54 9.73 -13.82
C THR A 262 -11.29 9.93 -12.98
N GLY A 263 -10.29 10.62 -13.53
CA GLY A 263 -8.96 10.72 -12.93
C GLY A 263 -8.08 9.56 -13.39
N VAL A 264 -6.78 9.68 -13.21
CA VAL A 264 -5.80 8.70 -13.71
C VAL A 264 -4.75 8.43 -12.64
N SER A 265 -4.15 7.24 -12.69
CA SER A 265 -3.05 6.83 -11.82
C SER A 265 -3.33 7.08 -10.35
N TYR A 266 -4.35 6.38 -9.85
CA TYR A 266 -4.73 6.46 -8.46
C TYR A 266 -3.59 5.92 -7.60
N ASP A 267 -3.15 6.75 -6.68
CA ASP A 267 -2.05 6.48 -5.78
C ASP A 267 -2.58 6.59 -4.35
N ASN A 268 -2.18 7.61 -3.59
CA ASN A 268 -2.55 7.67 -2.19
C ASN A 268 -4.06 7.89 -1.98
N LEU A 269 -4.60 7.30 -0.90
CA LEU A 269 -6.02 7.40 -0.60
C LEU A 269 -6.33 7.39 0.90
N VAL A 270 -7.46 8.00 1.25
CA VAL A 270 -8.05 7.92 2.59
C VAL A 270 -9.56 7.75 2.50
N VAL A 271 -10.13 6.98 3.42
CA VAL A 271 -11.60 6.88 3.58
C VAL A 271 -12.03 7.73 4.76
N ASP A 272 -13.00 8.63 4.55
CA ASP A 272 -13.53 9.47 5.61
C ASP A 272 -14.62 8.78 6.44
N GLY A 273 -15.03 9.41 7.55
CA GLY A 273 -16.07 8.88 8.44
C GLY A 273 -17.48 8.77 7.83
N LEU A 274 -17.65 9.09 6.55
CA LEU A 274 -18.88 8.87 5.77
C LEU A 274 -18.69 7.79 4.68
N GLY A 275 -17.57 7.06 4.67
CA GLY A 275 -17.28 6.03 3.68
C GLY A 275 -16.88 6.59 2.30
N ARG A 276 -16.54 7.88 2.21
CA ARG A 276 -16.12 8.48 0.93
C ARG A 276 -14.60 8.37 0.79
N VAL A 277 -14.17 8.02 -0.40
CA VAL A 277 -12.75 7.79 -0.72
C VAL A 277 -12.18 9.06 -1.33
N THR A 278 -11.19 9.66 -0.69
CA THR A 278 -10.39 10.74 -1.27
C THR A 278 -9.13 10.12 -1.88
N ILE A 279 -8.84 10.45 -3.14
CA ILE A 279 -7.82 9.80 -3.96
C ILE A 279 -6.89 10.87 -4.52
N GLN A 280 -5.59 10.64 -4.48
CA GLN A 280 -4.58 11.46 -5.12
C GLN A 280 -4.12 10.79 -6.43
N GLU A 281 -3.89 11.59 -7.46
CA GLU A 281 -3.30 11.10 -8.71
C GLU A 281 -1.77 11.21 -8.69
N ASP A 282 -1.10 10.19 -9.21
CA ASP A 282 0.29 10.18 -9.67
C ASP A 282 0.33 10.49 -11.19
N ARG A 283 1.49 10.85 -11.72
CA ARG A 283 1.79 11.01 -13.14
C ARG A 283 2.30 9.72 -13.81
N ALA A 284 2.05 8.56 -13.24
CA ALA A 284 2.49 7.30 -13.82
C ALA A 284 1.84 6.89 -15.16
N ALA A 285 2.48 5.94 -15.84
CA ALA A 285 1.94 5.20 -16.98
C ALA A 285 1.25 6.09 -18.04
N ARG A 286 0.06 5.70 -18.52
CA ARG A 286 -0.73 6.52 -19.46
C ARG A 286 -1.36 7.74 -18.77
N GLY A 287 -1.36 7.79 -17.43
CA GLY A 287 -1.80 8.94 -16.66
C GLY A 287 -1.09 10.23 -17.05
N ALA A 288 0.25 10.21 -17.17
CA ALA A 288 1.04 11.35 -17.63
C ALA A 288 0.56 11.90 -18.99
N ASP A 289 0.33 11.03 -19.98
CA ASP A 289 -0.11 11.43 -21.31
C ASP A 289 -1.49 12.12 -21.28
N ILE A 290 -2.41 11.57 -20.49
CA ILE A 290 -3.76 12.12 -20.32
C ILE A 290 -3.68 13.49 -19.63
N MET A 291 -2.88 13.61 -18.57
CA MET A 291 -2.68 14.89 -17.88
C MET A 291 -2.06 15.95 -18.80
N ALA A 292 -1.06 15.58 -19.61
CA ALA A 292 -0.42 16.45 -20.57
C ALA A 292 -1.41 16.92 -21.66
N ALA A 293 -2.21 16.00 -22.21
CA ALA A 293 -3.25 16.32 -23.19
C ALA A 293 -4.33 17.26 -22.63
N GLN A 294 -4.59 17.19 -21.32
CA GLN A 294 -5.51 18.07 -20.60
C GLN A 294 -4.86 19.35 -20.07
N GLN A 295 -3.55 19.53 -20.28
CA GLN A 295 -2.75 20.64 -19.78
C GLN A 295 -2.93 20.85 -18.27
N ARG A 296 -2.75 19.77 -17.49
CA ARG A 296 -2.92 19.76 -16.03
C ARG A 296 -1.84 19.00 -15.28
N TYR A 297 -1.80 19.19 -13.97
CA TYR A 297 -1.07 18.34 -13.04
C TYR A 297 -2.02 17.36 -12.32
N SER A 298 -1.47 16.60 -11.36
CA SER A 298 -2.22 15.71 -10.50
C SER A 298 -3.35 16.44 -9.78
N ARG A 299 -4.44 15.69 -9.58
CA ARG A 299 -5.63 16.14 -8.88
C ARG A 299 -5.86 15.32 -7.63
N ILE A 300 -6.72 15.89 -6.81
CA ILE A 300 -7.32 15.20 -5.67
C ILE A 300 -8.80 15.04 -5.99
N LEU A 301 -9.25 13.79 -5.96
CA LEU A 301 -10.62 13.40 -6.24
C LEU A 301 -11.30 12.92 -4.97
N ARG A 302 -12.63 12.96 -4.96
CA ARG A 302 -13.45 12.25 -3.98
C ARG A 302 -14.49 11.42 -4.69
N PHE A 303 -14.44 10.12 -4.43
CA PHE A 303 -15.43 9.14 -4.86
C PHE A 303 -16.38 8.81 -3.71
N ASP A 304 -17.68 8.80 -3.99
CA ASP A 304 -18.72 8.37 -3.06
C ASP A 304 -19.27 7.02 -3.54
N PRO A 305 -18.88 5.90 -2.92
CA PRO A 305 -19.30 4.55 -3.30
C PRO A 305 -20.82 4.34 -3.21
N SER A 306 -21.52 5.09 -2.36
CA SER A 306 -22.96 4.90 -2.13
C SER A 306 -23.83 5.31 -3.32
N ASN A 307 -23.33 6.22 -4.16
CA ASN A 307 -24.07 6.79 -5.29
C ASN A 307 -23.22 6.91 -6.57
N GLY A 308 -21.95 6.49 -6.53
CA GLY A 308 -21.02 6.55 -7.66
C GLY A 308 -20.57 7.96 -8.03
N GLN A 309 -20.85 8.98 -7.21
CA GLN A 309 -20.46 10.35 -7.50
C GLN A 309 -18.94 10.49 -7.39
N LEU A 310 -18.34 11.09 -8.41
CA LEU A 310 -16.95 11.49 -8.41
C LEU A 310 -16.85 13.02 -8.50
N LEU A 311 -16.05 13.62 -7.63
CA LEU A 311 -15.78 15.05 -7.60
C LEU A 311 -14.28 15.31 -7.69
N PHE A 312 -13.89 16.23 -8.56
CA PHE A 312 -12.53 16.79 -8.56
C PHE A 312 -12.50 17.94 -7.55
N LEU A 313 -11.71 17.79 -6.48
CA LEU A 313 -11.68 18.74 -5.38
C LEU A 313 -10.59 19.80 -5.59
N TRP A 314 -9.39 19.36 -5.94
CA TRP A 314 -8.20 20.19 -6.06
C TRP A 314 -7.30 19.71 -7.20
N GLU A 315 -6.43 20.60 -7.68
CA GLU A 315 -5.40 20.33 -8.68
C GLU A 315 -4.12 21.06 -8.26
N VAL A 316 -2.95 20.44 -8.47
CA VAL A 316 -1.67 21.11 -8.25
C VAL A 316 -1.58 22.34 -9.16
N SER A 317 -1.33 23.50 -8.55
CA SER A 317 -1.40 24.80 -9.24
C SER A 317 -0.25 24.97 -10.24
N GLN A 318 -0.62 25.31 -11.47
CA GLN A 318 0.31 25.74 -12.51
C GLN A 318 0.72 27.21 -12.37
N ALA A 319 0.08 28.01 -11.51
CA ALA A 319 0.33 29.46 -11.47
C ALA A 319 1.70 29.84 -10.88
N ILE A 320 2.36 28.90 -10.18
CA ILE A 320 3.76 29.04 -9.72
C ILE A 320 4.73 28.42 -10.75
N ILE A 321 4.20 27.71 -11.76
CA ILE A 321 4.90 26.95 -12.79
C ILE A 321 4.35 27.39 -14.15
N ASP A 322 4.76 28.56 -14.66
CA ASP A 322 4.30 29.03 -15.98
C ASP A 322 4.70 28.02 -17.08
N PRO A 323 3.74 27.28 -17.67
CA PRO A 323 4.03 26.22 -18.63
C PRO A 323 4.70 26.74 -19.91
N ALA A 324 4.61 28.06 -20.17
CA ALA A 324 5.15 28.70 -21.36
C ALA A 324 6.55 29.32 -21.15
N SER A 325 7.00 29.56 -19.92
CA SER A 325 8.27 30.26 -19.66
C SER A 325 9.36 29.41 -18.99
N ALA A 326 9.06 28.18 -18.61
CA ALA A 326 9.94 27.35 -17.79
C ALA A 326 10.08 25.96 -18.44
N GLY A 327 11.20 25.73 -19.12
CA GLY A 327 11.56 24.39 -19.59
C GLY A 327 11.73 23.46 -18.39
N ASP A 328 10.77 22.57 -18.20
CA ASP A 328 10.78 21.41 -17.30
C ASP A 328 11.31 21.68 -15.87
N TYR A 329 10.47 22.24 -14.99
CA TYR A 329 10.77 22.40 -13.55
C TYR A 329 10.50 21.13 -12.72
N GLY A 330 10.55 19.97 -13.37
CA GLY A 330 10.45 18.66 -12.74
C GLY A 330 9.02 18.12 -12.62
N ASN A 331 8.93 16.88 -12.18
CA ASN A 331 7.69 16.14 -12.01
C ASN A 331 7.13 16.38 -10.60
N TRP A 332 5.87 16.81 -10.52
CA TRP A 332 5.16 17.10 -9.27
C TRP A 332 3.91 16.25 -9.18
N GLU A 333 3.64 15.75 -7.98
CA GLU A 333 2.43 15.00 -7.67
C GLU A 333 1.82 15.46 -6.35
N SER A 334 0.56 15.09 -6.14
CA SER A 334 -0.04 15.14 -4.81
C SER A 334 0.21 13.78 -4.18
N SER A 335 0.88 13.75 -3.04
CA SER A 335 1.18 12.51 -2.31
C SER A 335 0.93 12.77 -0.84
N GLY A 336 0.52 11.75 -0.08
CA GLY A 336 0.14 11.85 1.33
C GLY A 336 -1.19 12.59 1.56
N VAL A 337 -2.17 11.85 2.07
CA VAL A 337 -3.47 12.38 2.51
C VAL A 337 -3.86 11.77 3.85
N ILE A 338 -4.24 12.63 4.80
CA ILE A 338 -4.87 12.19 6.06
C ILE A 338 -6.15 12.98 6.32
N THR A 339 -7.10 12.34 6.99
CA THR A 339 -8.27 13.05 7.52
C THR A 339 -7.89 13.87 8.74
N ALA A 340 -8.48 15.06 8.87
CA ALA A 340 -8.38 15.93 10.03
C ALA A 340 -9.80 16.27 10.52
N PRO A 341 -10.00 16.68 11.79
CA PRO A 341 -11.34 16.91 12.35
C PRO A 341 -12.25 17.84 11.52
N THR A 342 -11.67 18.76 10.76
CA THR A 342 -12.42 19.72 9.91
C THR A 342 -12.05 19.67 8.44
N GLY A 343 -11.35 18.64 7.96
CA GLY A 343 -10.92 18.57 6.56
C GLY A 343 -9.88 17.48 6.28
N TYR A 344 -8.97 17.79 5.38
CA TYR A 344 -7.85 16.92 5.00
C TYR A 344 -6.54 17.69 5.16
N LEU A 345 -5.49 16.99 5.58
CA LEU A 345 -4.12 17.45 5.39
C LEU A 345 -3.56 16.71 4.17
N LEU A 346 -2.97 17.48 3.27
CA LEU A 346 -2.51 17.02 1.96
C LEU A 346 -1.08 17.50 1.76
N THR A 347 -0.24 16.66 1.18
CA THR A 347 1.11 17.03 0.76
C THR A 347 1.26 17.05 -0.76
N VAL A 348 2.29 17.76 -1.22
CA VAL A 348 2.69 17.84 -2.63
C VAL A 348 4.16 17.45 -2.69
N GLN A 349 4.49 16.48 -3.53
CA GLN A 349 5.83 15.94 -3.68
C GLN A 349 6.44 16.40 -5.01
N ALA A 350 7.70 16.80 -4.96
CA ALA A 350 8.53 17.00 -6.15
C ALA A 350 9.40 15.76 -6.35
N HIS A 351 9.19 15.04 -7.45
CA HIS A 351 10.02 13.90 -7.85
C HIS A 351 11.37 14.32 -8.42
N THR A 352 11.39 15.46 -9.09
CA THR A 352 12.61 16.08 -9.61
C THR A 352 12.56 17.57 -9.38
N LEU A 353 13.68 18.14 -8.96
CA LEU A 353 13.94 19.57 -9.03
C LEU A 353 15.15 19.73 -9.96
N PRO A 354 15.10 20.59 -10.99
CA PRO A 354 16.32 20.94 -11.70
C PRO A 354 17.32 21.54 -10.70
N ASP A 355 18.61 21.22 -10.87
CA ASP A 355 19.71 21.81 -10.10
C ASP A 355 19.60 23.35 -10.21
N PRO A 356 19.47 24.10 -9.10
CA PRO A 356 19.13 25.53 -9.09
C PRO A 356 20.10 26.46 -9.82
#